data_AF-A0A238W6N5-F1
#
_entry.id   AF-A0A238W6N5-F1
#
_cell.length_a   1.000
_cell.length_b   1.000
_cell.length_c   1.000
_cell.angle_alpha   90.00
_cell.angle_beta   90.00
_cell.angle_gamma   90.00
#
_symmetry.space_group_name_H-M   'P 1'
#
loop_
_entity.id
_entity.type
_entity.pdbx_description
1 polymer ?
#
loop_
_entity_poly.entity_id
_entity_poly.type
_entity_poly.pdbx_seq_one_letter_code
_entity_poly.pdbx_strand_id
1 'polypeptide(L)'
;MKNPFITILSALLLVLISCHKSKSDEWTKANMTHLIQGKTDLKLPKNFKVLLDSVEQTEGALDSDYSYALTIEYNQLMEKEIVKQITNSILFDTIKTSNYADPIWDEINSKTEKGIWASKKNGFEFFHCDNDKNRAEPFYLTVDTLTNRIKLNLSHL
;
A
#
# COMPACT_ATOMS: atom_id res chain seq x y z
N MET A 1 48.82 -6.01 -48.16
CA MET A 1 48.91 -5.24 -46.90
C MET A 1 47.51 -4.79 -46.54
N LYS A 2 46.93 -5.32 -45.46
CA LYS A 2 45.54 -5.04 -45.04
C LYS A 2 45.57 -3.97 -43.94
N ASN A 3 44.86 -2.86 -44.15
CA ASN A 3 44.76 -1.74 -43.20
C ASN A 3 44.05 -2.17 -41.91
N PRO A 4 44.62 -1.92 -40.71
CA PRO A 4 44.03 -2.34 -39.44
C PRO A 4 43.14 -1.25 -38.79
N PHE A 5 42.61 -0.30 -39.55
CA PHE A 5 41.94 0.89 -39.00
C PHE A 5 40.40 0.87 -39.02
N ILE A 6 39.76 -0.22 -39.48
CA ILE A 6 38.29 -0.28 -39.62
C ILE A 6 37.62 -1.18 -38.56
N THR A 7 38.39 -1.77 -37.63
CA THR A 7 37.83 -2.76 -36.67
C THR A 7 37.69 -2.26 -35.24
N ILE A 8 37.90 -0.97 -34.97
CA ILE A 8 37.85 -0.41 -33.61
C ILE A 8 36.68 0.59 -33.41
N LEU A 9 35.96 0.96 -34.47
CA LEU A 9 34.86 1.92 -34.35
C LEU A 9 33.48 1.30 -34.06
N SER A 10 33.36 -0.04 -34.08
CA SER A 10 32.10 -0.73 -33.76
C SER A 10 32.00 -1.25 -32.32
N ALA A 11 33.09 -1.20 -31.55
CA ALA A 11 33.11 -1.69 -30.16
C ALA A 11 32.75 -0.59 -29.13
N LEU A 12 32.80 0.69 -29.51
CA LEU A 12 32.52 1.81 -28.59
C LEU A 12 31.04 2.24 -28.56
N LEU A 13 30.18 1.70 -29.43
CA LEU A 13 28.77 2.07 -29.52
C LEU A 13 27.82 1.11 -28.75
N LEU A 14 28.33 0.11 -28.05
CA LEU A 14 27.51 -0.90 -27.36
C LEU A 14 27.63 -0.90 -25.82
N VAL A 15 28.41 0.01 -25.24
CA VAL A 15 28.62 0.05 -23.77
C VAL A 15 27.71 1.07 -23.05
N LEU A 16 26.87 1.83 -23.77
CA LEU A 16 26.01 2.85 -23.15
C LEU A 16 24.52 2.47 -23.01
N ILE A 17 24.10 1.23 -23.33
CA ILE A 17 22.69 0.80 -23.18
C ILE A 17 22.52 -0.33 -22.15
N SER A 18 23.38 -0.40 -21.14
CA SER A 18 23.13 -1.26 -19.97
C SER A 18 23.10 -0.46 -18.67
N CYS A 19 22.45 0.70 -18.72
CA CYS A 19 21.71 1.19 -17.57
C CYS A 19 20.25 0.79 -17.79
N HIS A 20 19.99 -0.52 -17.76
CA HIS A 20 18.65 -1.00 -17.47
C HIS A 20 18.36 -0.53 -16.04
N LYS A 21 17.84 0.70 -15.92
CA LYS A 21 16.92 1.03 -14.84
C LYS A 21 15.91 -0.10 -14.90
N SER A 22 15.95 -1.01 -13.92
CA SER A 22 14.79 -1.83 -13.66
C SER A 22 13.64 -0.84 -13.58
N LYS A 23 12.69 -0.93 -14.52
CA LYS A 23 11.41 -0.27 -14.32
C LYS A 23 10.91 -0.88 -13.03
N SER A 24 11.01 -0.16 -11.91
CA SER A 24 10.15 -0.50 -10.78
C SER A 24 8.76 -0.45 -11.37
N ASP A 25 8.07 -1.59 -11.39
CA ASP A 25 6.76 -1.68 -12.03
C ASP A 25 5.89 -0.58 -11.45
N GLU A 26 5.56 0.44 -12.26
CA GLU A 26 4.66 1.51 -11.84
C GLU A 26 3.32 0.83 -11.54
N TRP A 27 2.86 0.94 -10.29
CA TRP A 27 1.68 0.19 -9.88
C TRP A 27 0.47 0.75 -10.63
N THR A 28 -0.21 -0.11 -11.37
CA THR A 28 -1.44 0.33 -12.05
C THR A 28 -2.53 0.64 -11.01
N LYS A 29 -3.46 1.55 -11.33
CA LYS A 29 -4.63 1.80 -10.46
C LYS A 29 -5.42 0.53 -10.14
N ALA A 30 -5.41 -0.45 -11.06
CA ALA A 30 -6.02 -1.75 -10.83
C ALA A 30 -5.28 -2.52 -9.72
N ASN A 31 -3.96 -2.57 -9.77
CA ASN A 31 -3.14 -3.23 -8.74
C ASN A 31 -3.36 -2.61 -7.35
N MET A 32 -3.36 -1.27 -7.26
CA MET A 32 -3.63 -0.53 -6.02
C MET A 32 -5.01 -0.85 -5.45
N THR A 33 -6.03 -0.89 -6.32
CA THR A 33 -7.41 -1.22 -5.93
C THR A 33 -7.51 -2.65 -5.43
N HIS A 34 -6.88 -3.60 -6.13
CA HIS A 34 -6.84 -5.00 -5.73
C HIS A 34 -6.13 -5.20 -4.39
N LEU A 35 -5.02 -4.51 -4.13
CA LEU A 35 -4.30 -4.58 -2.86
C LEU A 35 -5.18 -4.11 -1.69
N ILE A 36 -5.74 -2.90 -1.79
CA ILE A 36 -6.55 -2.33 -0.71
C ILE A 36 -7.82 -3.16 -0.47
N GLN A 37 -8.50 -3.58 -1.53
CA GLN A 37 -9.69 -4.44 -1.41
C GLN A 37 -9.33 -5.82 -0.84
N GLY A 38 -8.19 -6.39 -1.25
CA GLY A 38 -7.70 -7.67 -0.75
C GLY A 38 -7.45 -7.65 0.75
N LYS A 39 -6.74 -6.62 1.24
CA LYS A 39 -6.36 -6.49 2.66
C LYS A 39 -7.47 -5.92 3.57
N THR A 40 -8.52 -5.25 3.04
CA THR A 40 -9.51 -4.54 3.90
C THR A 40 -10.99 -4.65 3.53
N ASP A 41 -11.35 -5.20 2.38
CA ASP A 41 -12.69 -5.13 1.75
C ASP A 41 -13.16 -3.75 1.27
N LEU A 42 -12.39 -2.67 1.51
CA LEU A 42 -12.72 -1.35 0.98
C LEU A 42 -12.62 -1.35 -0.55
N LYS A 43 -13.74 -1.06 -1.21
CA LYS A 43 -13.78 -0.92 -2.68
C LYS A 43 -13.45 0.50 -3.06
N LEU A 44 -12.28 0.69 -3.65
CA LEU A 44 -11.89 2.01 -4.11
C LEU A 44 -12.75 2.46 -5.32
N PRO A 45 -13.14 3.74 -5.35
CA PRO A 45 -13.85 4.33 -6.48
C PRO A 45 -12.96 4.44 -7.73
N LYS A 46 -13.52 4.31 -8.94
CA LYS A 46 -12.73 4.27 -10.18
C LYS A 46 -11.93 5.54 -10.50
N ASN A 47 -12.39 6.70 -10.02
CA ASN A 47 -11.89 8.01 -10.46
C ASN A 47 -10.98 8.72 -9.44
N PHE A 48 -10.23 7.99 -8.62
CA PHE A 48 -9.25 8.61 -7.70
C PHE A 48 -8.01 9.13 -8.44
N LYS A 49 -7.34 10.11 -7.82
CA LYS A 49 -6.04 10.64 -8.26
C LYS A 49 -4.94 10.06 -7.36
N VAL A 50 -3.87 9.56 -7.96
CA VAL A 50 -2.68 9.13 -7.22
C VAL A 50 -1.82 10.38 -6.95
N LEU A 51 -1.47 10.61 -5.68
CA LEU A 51 -0.58 11.70 -5.25
C LEU A 51 0.82 11.22 -4.92
N LEU A 52 0.94 10.00 -4.41
CA LEU A 52 2.21 9.34 -4.09
C LEU A 52 2.08 7.86 -4.43
N ASP A 53 3.08 7.33 -5.12
CA ASP A 53 3.28 5.90 -5.39
C ASP A 53 4.79 5.65 -5.30
N SER A 54 5.24 5.02 -4.23
CA SER A 54 6.66 4.90 -3.92
C SER A 54 6.97 3.54 -3.31
N VAL A 55 7.97 2.87 -3.90
CA VAL A 55 8.57 1.64 -3.38
C VAL A 55 10.02 1.96 -3.00
N GLU A 56 10.40 1.68 -1.77
CA GLU A 56 11.77 1.78 -1.28
C GLU A 56 12.26 0.39 -0.90
N GLN A 57 13.41 -0.02 -1.44
CA GLN A 57 14.07 -1.26 -1.04
C GLN A 57 14.89 -0.97 0.22
N THR A 58 14.77 -1.79 1.26
CA THR A 58 15.57 -1.63 2.47
C THR A 58 16.82 -2.50 2.34
N GLU A 59 17.98 -1.89 2.04
CA GLU A 59 19.25 -2.61 2.03
C GLU A 59 19.60 -3.07 3.46
N GLY A 60 19.47 -4.37 3.75
CA GLY A 60 19.71 -4.85 5.12
C GLY A 60 19.73 -6.37 5.32
N ALA A 61 18.81 -7.14 4.73
CA ALA A 61 18.84 -8.60 4.74
C ALA A 61 17.87 -9.10 3.67
N LEU A 62 18.32 -9.91 2.71
CA LEU A 62 17.53 -10.43 1.58
C LEU A 62 17.15 -9.38 0.52
N ASP A 63 17.33 -9.72 -0.76
CA ASP A 63 17.02 -8.85 -1.93
C ASP A 63 15.50 -8.62 -2.13
N SER A 64 14.68 -8.89 -1.11
CA SER A 64 13.20 -8.88 -1.15
C SER A 64 12.54 -7.87 -0.24
N ASP A 65 13.27 -7.24 0.68
CA ASP A 65 12.65 -6.35 1.67
C ASP A 65 12.32 -4.99 1.05
N TYR A 66 11.06 -4.59 1.18
CA TYR A 66 10.58 -3.34 0.60
C TYR A 66 9.56 -2.63 1.49
N SER A 67 9.48 -1.32 1.33
CA SER A 67 8.39 -0.50 1.86
C SER A 67 7.64 0.15 0.69
N TYR A 68 6.32 0.04 0.72
CA TYR A 68 5.40 0.62 -0.24
C TYR A 68 4.54 1.70 0.43
N ALA A 69 4.62 2.92 -0.10
CA ALA A 69 3.83 4.06 0.33
C ALA A 69 2.92 4.55 -0.81
N LEU A 70 1.62 4.61 -0.55
CA LEU A 70 0.60 5.06 -1.48
C LEU A 70 -0.26 6.15 -0.84
N THR A 71 -0.43 7.27 -1.54
CA THR A 71 -1.42 8.28 -1.20
C THR A 71 -2.32 8.54 -2.39
N ILE A 72 -3.62 8.36 -2.21
CA ILE A 72 -4.64 8.69 -3.21
C ILE A 72 -5.58 9.77 -2.69
N GLU A 73 -6.07 10.59 -3.61
CA GLU A 73 -7.06 11.64 -3.38
C GLU A 73 -8.37 11.25 -4.03
N TYR A 74 -9.47 11.41 -3.29
CA TYR A 74 -10.83 11.17 -3.74
C TYR A 74 -11.67 12.46 -3.69
N ASN A 75 -12.81 12.48 -4.38
CA ASN A 75 -13.72 13.63 -4.34
C ASN A 75 -14.84 13.43 -3.30
N GLN A 76 -15.60 14.48 -3.04
CA GLN A 76 -16.67 14.46 -2.03
C GLN A 76 -17.83 13.49 -2.35
N LEU A 77 -18.10 13.21 -3.63
CA LEU A 77 -19.10 12.20 -4.01
C LEU A 77 -18.63 10.79 -3.61
N MET A 78 -17.34 10.53 -3.76
CA MET A 78 -16.70 9.26 -3.39
C MET A 78 -16.60 9.10 -1.87
N GLU A 79 -16.42 10.20 -1.13
CA GLU A 79 -16.37 10.17 0.34
C GLU A 79 -17.60 9.50 0.95
N LYS A 80 -18.79 9.88 0.51
CA LYS A 80 -20.05 9.32 1.04
C LYS A 80 -20.09 7.80 0.90
N GLU A 81 -19.62 7.29 -0.23
CA GLU A 81 -19.59 5.85 -0.49
C GLU A 81 -18.52 5.14 0.35
N ILE A 82 -17.32 5.72 0.47
CA ILE A 82 -16.24 5.21 1.33
C ILE A 82 -16.70 5.15 2.79
N VAL A 83 -17.25 6.25 3.32
CA VAL A 83 -17.76 6.35 4.69
C VAL A 83 -18.84 5.30 4.94
N LYS A 84 -19.77 5.12 3.99
CA LYS A 84 -20.84 4.13 4.09
C LYS A 84 -20.29 2.70 4.12
N GLN A 85 -19.28 2.37 3.30
CA GLN A 85 -18.66 1.05 3.34
C GLN A 85 -17.98 0.78 4.68
N ILE A 86 -17.22 1.76 5.19
CA ILE A 86 -16.46 1.63 6.44
C ILE A 86 -17.40 1.49 7.64
N THR A 87 -18.42 2.35 7.75
CA THR A 87 -19.34 2.35 8.90
C THR A 87 -20.28 1.14 8.94
N ASN A 88 -20.48 0.47 7.79
CA ASN A 88 -21.21 -0.80 7.72
C ASN A 88 -20.30 -2.04 7.85
N SER A 89 -18.99 -1.86 8.09
CA SER A 89 -18.07 -2.97 8.26
C SER A 89 -18.34 -3.73 9.57
N ILE A 90 -17.99 -5.01 9.57
CA ILE A 90 -18.12 -5.87 10.75
C ILE A 90 -17.25 -5.32 11.88
N LEU A 91 -17.81 -5.25 13.09
CA LEU A 91 -17.12 -4.80 14.31
C LEU A 91 -16.54 -3.37 14.21
N PHE A 92 -17.13 -2.51 13.38
CA PHE A 92 -16.76 -1.10 13.29
C PHE A 92 -16.70 -0.42 14.67
N ASP A 93 -15.59 0.26 14.95
CA ASP A 93 -15.32 1.07 16.15
C ASP A 93 -15.35 0.31 17.50
N THR A 94 -15.35 -1.02 17.47
CA THR A 94 -15.38 -1.85 18.67
C THR A 94 -14.12 -1.75 19.54
N ILE A 95 -12.95 -1.43 18.96
CA ILE A 95 -11.71 -1.18 19.72
C ILE A 95 -11.88 -0.02 20.72
N LYS A 96 -12.61 1.04 20.34
CA LYS A 96 -12.74 2.23 21.19
C LYS A 96 -13.69 2.05 22.35
N THR A 97 -14.65 1.15 22.23
CA THR A 97 -15.63 0.89 23.29
C THR A 97 -15.10 -0.08 24.35
N SER A 98 -13.91 -0.64 24.11
CA SER A 98 -13.28 -1.60 25.01
C SER A 98 -12.15 -0.97 25.85
N ASN A 99 -12.20 -1.17 27.18
CA ASN A 99 -11.14 -0.74 28.12
C ASN A 99 -9.96 -1.73 28.03
N TYR A 100 -8.88 -1.38 27.34
CA TYR A 100 -7.93 -2.42 26.89
C TYR A 100 -6.78 -2.76 27.87
N ALA A 101 -6.83 -4.00 28.38
CA ALA A 101 -5.73 -4.77 29.00
C ALA A 101 -5.65 -6.27 28.57
N ASP A 102 -6.57 -6.81 27.76
CA ASP A 102 -6.66 -8.24 27.30
C ASP A 102 -6.93 -8.31 25.78
N PRO A 103 -6.76 -9.41 25.00
CA PRO A 103 -6.44 -9.36 23.56
C PRO A 103 -7.63 -9.33 22.56
N ILE A 104 -8.07 -8.15 22.09
CA ILE A 104 -9.11 -7.96 21.03
C ILE A 104 -8.67 -8.62 19.76
N TRP A 105 -7.36 -8.68 19.57
CA TRP A 105 -6.77 -9.20 18.36
C TRP A 105 -7.22 -10.64 18.09
N ASP A 106 -7.38 -11.47 19.12
CA ASP A 106 -7.90 -12.83 18.93
C ASP A 106 -9.37 -12.83 18.46
N GLU A 107 -10.20 -11.94 19.04
CA GLU A 107 -11.60 -11.79 18.65
C GLU A 107 -11.74 -11.21 17.23
N ILE A 108 -11.00 -10.15 16.91
CA ILE A 108 -10.92 -9.52 15.59
C ILE A 108 -10.47 -10.53 14.54
N ASN A 109 -9.38 -11.25 14.83
CA ASN A 109 -8.80 -12.26 13.94
C ASN A 109 -9.82 -13.38 13.67
N SER A 110 -10.51 -13.85 14.72
CA SER A 110 -11.52 -14.93 14.58
C SER A 110 -12.78 -14.51 13.82
N LYS A 111 -13.15 -13.23 13.82
CA LYS A 111 -14.45 -12.75 13.29
C LYS A 111 -14.36 -12.05 11.95
N THR A 112 -13.19 -11.54 11.55
CA THR A 112 -13.08 -10.65 10.38
C THR A 112 -12.11 -11.10 9.31
N GLU A 113 -11.23 -12.06 9.63
CA GLU A 113 -10.13 -12.56 8.77
C GLU A 113 -9.09 -11.50 8.36
N LYS A 114 -9.48 -10.24 8.16
CA LYS A 114 -8.65 -9.14 7.65
C LYS A 114 -8.36 -8.05 8.67
N GLY A 115 -9.35 -7.66 9.45
CA GLY A 115 -9.23 -6.58 10.43
C GLY A 115 -10.51 -5.77 10.55
N ILE A 116 -10.42 -4.68 11.31
CA ILE A 116 -11.57 -3.81 11.58
C ILE A 116 -11.24 -2.35 11.34
N TRP A 117 -12.28 -1.59 11.04
CA TRP A 117 -12.21 -0.14 10.97
C TRP A 117 -12.56 0.48 12.32
N ALA A 118 -11.84 1.53 12.71
CA ALA A 118 -12.26 2.41 13.80
C ALA A 118 -12.27 3.87 13.34
N SER A 119 -13.07 4.68 14.03
CA SER A 119 -13.10 6.11 13.80
C SER A 119 -11.79 6.76 14.24
N LYS A 120 -11.47 7.94 13.72
CA LYS A 120 -10.43 8.84 14.27
C LYS A 120 -10.88 10.29 14.08
N LYS A 121 -10.16 11.24 14.69
CA LYS A 121 -10.54 12.67 14.70
C LYS A 121 -10.95 13.21 13.32
N ASN A 122 -10.28 12.78 12.25
CA ASN A 122 -10.51 13.25 10.88
C ASN A 122 -10.76 12.11 9.88
N GLY A 123 -11.44 11.02 10.30
CA GLY A 123 -11.81 9.94 9.39
C GLY A 123 -11.71 8.57 10.03
N PHE A 124 -10.94 7.66 9.42
CA PHE A 124 -10.88 6.25 9.83
C PHE A 124 -9.46 5.68 9.75
N GLU A 125 -9.24 4.61 10.51
CA GLU A 125 -8.04 3.79 10.51
C GLU A 125 -8.45 2.32 10.44
N PHE A 126 -7.69 1.53 9.67
CA PHE A 126 -7.86 0.09 9.58
C PHE A 126 -6.85 -0.62 10.45
N PHE A 127 -7.34 -1.45 11.36
CA PHE A 127 -6.56 -2.30 12.24
C PHE A 127 -6.52 -3.70 11.63
N HIS A 128 -5.46 -3.98 10.87
CA HIS A 128 -5.29 -5.27 10.19
C HIS A 128 -4.92 -6.36 11.21
N CYS A 129 -5.47 -7.57 11.01
CA CYS A 129 -5.16 -8.77 11.78
C CYS A 129 -3.66 -9.17 11.77
N ASP A 130 -2.91 -8.72 10.75
CA ASP A 130 -1.52 -9.11 10.51
C ASP A 130 -0.54 -8.15 11.20
N ASN A 131 -1.03 -7.06 11.81
CA ASN A 131 -0.18 -6.08 12.51
C ASN A 131 0.21 -6.54 13.94
N ASP A 132 -0.04 -7.79 14.30
CA ASP A 132 0.46 -8.39 15.55
C ASP A 132 2.00 -8.49 15.52
N LYS A 133 2.62 -8.45 16.71
CA LYS A 133 4.01 -8.05 17.01
C LYS A 133 5.16 -8.77 16.26
N ASN A 134 4.90 -9.77 15.41
CA ASN A 134 5.94 -10.61 14.79
C ASN A 134 5.62 -11.09 13.35
N ARG A 135 4.89 -10.33 12.52
CA ARG A 135 4.60 -10.75 11.13
C ARG A 135 5.31 -9.93 10.07
N ALA A 136 5.62 -10.61 8.96
CA ALA A 136 6.49 -10.17 7.86
C ALA A 136 5.95 -8.98 7.05
N GLU A 137 4.65 -8.64 7.15
CA GLU A 137 4.05 -7.60 6.33
C GLU A 137 3.13 -6.61 7.06
N PRO A 138 3.66 -5.66 7.85
CA PRO A 138 2.86 -4.61 8.47
C PRO A 138 2.05 -3.83 7.43
N PHE A 139 0.74 -3.69 7.64
CA PHE A 139 -0.19 -3.01 6.74
C PHE A 139 -0.96 -1.92 7.48
N TYR A 140 -0.73 -0.66 7.11
CA TYR A 140 -1.39 0.50 7.71
C TYR A 140 -2.20 1.24 6.66
N LEU A 141 -3.52 1.33 6.87
CA LEU A 141 -4.42 2.06 5.98
C LEU A 141 -5.24 3.08 6.76
N THR A 142 -5.25 4.32 6.28
CA THR A 142 -6.08 5.39 6.86
C THR A 142 -6.87 6.11 5.79
N VAL A 143 -8.07 6.56 6.18
CA VAL A 143 -8.93 7.42 5.38
C VAL A 143 -9.07 8.74 6.12
N ASP A 144 -8.66 9.83 5.49
CA ASP A 144 -8.71 11.18 6.02
C ASP A 144 -9.79 11.99 5.28
N THR A 145 -10.91 12.25 5.95
CA THR A 145 -12.07 12.96 5.40
C THR A 145 -11.91 14.47 5.39
N LEU A 146 -10.89 15.01 6.07
CA LEU A 146 -10.60 16.45 6.02
C LEU A 146 -9.82 16.81 4.75
N THR A 147 -8.90 15.92 4.34
CA THR A 147 -8.04 16.11 3.17
C THR A 147 -8.48 15.27 1.98
N ASN A 148 -9.54 14.48 2.12
CA ASN A 148 -10.05 13.53 1.14
C ASN A 148 -8.97 12.57 0.60
N ARG A 149 -8.17 12.02 1.52
CA ARG A 149 -7.02 11.17 1.20
C ARG A 149 -7.13 9.79 1.81
N ILE A 150 -6.72 8.78 1.05
CA ILE A 150 -6.43 7.45 1.58
C ILE A 150 -4.92 7.28 1.55
N LYS A 151 -4.35 6.88 2.68
CA LYS A 151 -2.92 6.63 2.84
C LYS A 151 -2.69 5.19 3.23
N LEU A 152 -1.84 4.52 2.48
CA LEU A 152 -1.40 3.16 2.70
C LEU A 152 0.12 3.17 2.93
N ASN A 153 0.56 2.47 3.97
CA ASN A 153 1.94 2.03 4.12
C ASN A 153 1.94 0.53 4.32
N LEU A 154 2.72 -0.17 3.50
CA LEU A 154 2.96 -1.60 3.59
C LEU A 154 4.48 -1.80 3.65
N SER A 155 4.97 -2.66 4.53
CA SER A 155 6.37 -3.09 4.50
C SER A 155 6.41 -4.60 4.36
N HIS A 156 7.45 -5.13 3.73
CA HIS A 156 7.82 -6.54 3.69
C HIS A 156 9.23 -6.62 4.29
N LEU A 157 9.37 -7.36 5.40
CA LEU A 157 10.57 -7.50 6.24
C LEU A 157 11.03 -8.96 6.32
#